data_AF-A0A180EUZ4-F1
#
_entry.id   AF-A0A180EUZ4-F1
#
_cell.length_a   1.000
_cell.length_b   1.000
_cell.length_c   1.000
_cell.angle_alpha   90.00
_cell.angle_beta   90.00
_cell.angle_gamma   90.00
#
_symmetry.space_group_name_H-M   'P 1'
#
loop_
_entity.id
_entity.type
_entity.pdbx_description
1 polymer ?
#
loop_
_entity_poly.entity_id
_entity_poly.type
_entity_poly.pdbx_seq_one_letter_code
_entity_poly.pdbx_strand_id
1 'polypeptide(L)'
;MARHGITVADLQEVISAAVGGMPLTTTVEGRERFPVRLRYPRELRDDPEALSRLIIPTATGAQIPLGDVAGIEYTKGAQMIQSENTFLTGYVIFDKTAGKAEVEVVRQADALLKDRLADGTLQLPPGVSYKFAGNYEQQQRAADRLLVVIPLSLLAILLILYFRFRTMTASLIHFSGVFVAFAGGFILLWLYGEPWFMNFTIGGENVRELFQMHPVNLSIAVWVGFIALFGIATNDGVLMGTYIHDTFIAENPRTREEVREAVVRAGLKRVRPAAMTTATALIALLPVLTSDGKGADIMIPMAIPTFGGMLIQSMTMFVVPVLQCWWREGKKAVSDCPDIWTP
;
A
#
# COMPACT_ATOMS: atom_id res chain seq x y z
N MET A 1 11.48 22.84 57.10
CA MET A 1 12.86 22.63 56.60
C MET A 1 13.89 23.55 57.23
N ALA A 2 13.89 24.88 56.98
CA ALA A 2 14.93 25.80 57.50
C ALA A 2 15.07 25.80 59.04
N ARG A 3 13.95 25.66 59.78
CA ARG A 3 13.93 25.53 61.25
C ARG A 3 14.67 24.29 61.77
N HIS A 4 14.84 23.28 60.92
CA HIS A 4 15.47 22.00 61.26
C HIS A 4 16.84 21.81 60.58
N GLY A 5 17.37 22.85 59.93
CA GLY A 5 18.67 22.81 59.26
C GLY A 5 18.76 21.82 58.09
N ILE A 6 17.62 21.43 57.51
CA ILE A 6 17.57 20.49 56.37
C ILE A 6 17.53 21.28 55.06
N THR A 7 18.42 20.96 54.11
CA THR A 7 18.37 21.50 52.75
C THR A 7 17.45 20.66 51.86
N VAL A 8 16.98 21.24 50.75
CA VAL A 8 16.13 20.52 49.77
C VAL A 8 16.90 19.36 49.14
N ALA A 9 18.21 19.53 48.91
CA ALA A 9 19.07 18.50 48.32
C ALA A 9 19.17 17.27 49.24
N ASP A 10 19.44 17.48 50.53
CA ASP A 10 19.54 16.40 51.52
C ASP A 10 18.23 15.60 51.62
N LEU A 11 17.10 16.31 51.63
CA LEU A 11 15.77 15.70 51.66
C LEU A 11 15.50 14.86 50.41
N GLN A 12 15.82 15.40 49.23
CA GLN A 12 15.63 14.70 47.96
C GLN A 12 16.53 13.48 47.81
N GLU A 13 17.75 13.52 48.33
CA GLU A 13 18.68 12.39 48.34
C GLU A 13 18.13 11.25 49.20
N VAL A 14 17.67 11.55 50.41
CA VAL A 14 17.03 10.58 51.31
C VAL A 14 15.80 9.97 50.67
N ILE A 15 14.91 10.76 50.06
CA ILE A 15 13.71 10.25 49.38
C ILE A 15 14.09 9.39 48.17
N SER A 16 15.08 9.81 47.37
CA SER A 16 15.53 9.09 46.17
C SER A 16 16.14 7.73 46.52
N ALA A 17 16.91 7.64 47.60
CA ALA A 17 17.43 6.38 48.11
C ALA A 17 16.32 5.56 48.78
N ALA A 18 15.71 6.08 49.86
CA ALA A 18 14.81 5.33 50.72
C ALA A 18 13.50 4.89 50.03
N VAL A 19 12.89 5.77 49.22
CA VAL A 19 11.59 5.51 48.56
C VAL A 19 11.81 5.10 47.10
N GLY A 20 12.61 5.87 46.37
CA GLY A 20 12.90 5.67 44.94
C GLY A 20 13.76 4.44 44.65
N GLY A 21 14.66 4.07 45.56
CA GLY A 21 15.60 2.96 45.37
C GLY A 21 16.71 3.27 44.36
N MET A 22 17.21 4.51 44.36
CA MET A 22 18.33 4.95 43.54
C MET A 22 19.56 4.03 43.74
N PRO A 23 20.26 3.62 42.67
CA PRO A 23 21.51 2.88 42.79
C PRO A 23 22.59 3.75 43.45
N LEU A 24 23.17 3.27 44.55
CA LEU A 24 24.20 4.00 45.32
C LEU A 24 25.61 3.65 44.84
N THR A 25 25.82 2.39 44.46
CA THR A 25 27.10 1.91 43.95
C THR A 25 26.88 0.72 43.02
N THR A 26 27.94 0.21 42.41
CA THR A 26 27.89 -0.99 41.58
C THR A 26 28.96 -1.97 42.03
N THR A 27 28.61 -3.24 42.24
CA THR A 27 29.60 -4.32 42.39
C THR A 27 30.10 -4.74 41.01
N VAL A 28 31.36 -5.21 40.96
CA VAL A 28 31.97 -5.75 39.74
C VAL A 28 32.29 -7.21 40.01
N GLU A 29 31.63 -8.10 39.28
CA GLU A 29 31.76 -9.55 39.43
C GLU A 29 32.22 -10.12 38.08
N GLY A 30 33.55 -10.26 37.93
CA GLY A 30 34.18 -10.61 36.67
C GLY A 30 33.99 -9.51 35.60
N ARG A 31 33.18 -9.80 34.57
CA ARG A 31 32.84 -8.85 33.49
C ARG A 31 31.47 -8.19 33.68
N GLU A 32 30.70 -8.63 34.68
CA GLU A 32 29.37 -8.13 34.96
C GLU A 32 29.40 -7.02 36.02
N ARG A 33 28.44 -6.10 35.94
CA ARG A 33 28.29 -5.00 36.90
C ARG A 33 26.87 -5.00 37.43
N PHE A 34 26.71 -5.11 38.75
CA PHE A 34 25.41 -5.13 39.40
C PHE A 34 25.19 -3.86 40.23
N PRO A 35 24.08 -3.11 40.02
CA PRO A 35 23.77 -1.95 40.84
C PRO A 35 23.30 -2.37 42.24
N VAL A 36 23.93 -1.79 43.26
CA VAL A 36 23.52 -1.91 44.66
C VAL A 36 22.64 -0.70 45.00
N ARG A 37 21.45 -0.97 45.51
CA ARG A 37 20.47 0.05 45.92
C ARG A 37 20.07 -0.17 47.37
N LEU A 38 19.93 0.93 48.11
CA LEU A 38 19.29 0.96 49.41
C LEU A 38 17.83 1.37 49.21
N ARG A 39 16.89 0.72 49.87
CA ARG A 39 15.47 1.08 49.81
C ARG A 39 14.75 0.57 51.06
N TYR A 40 13.81 1.34 51.60
CA TYR A 40 13.00 0.86 52.72
C TYR A 40 12.04 -0.26 52.30
N PRO A 41 11.68 -1.15 53.26
CA PRO A 41 10.60 -2.11 53.10
C PRO A 41 9.34 -1.45 52.56
N ARG A 42 8.62 -2.21 51.72
CA ARG A 42 7.46 -1.72 50.98
C ARG A 42 6.37 -1.13 51.89
N GLU A 43 6.14 -1.76 53.04
CA GLU A 43 5.14 -1.38 54.06
C GLU A 43 5.33 0.05 54.60
N LEU A 44 6.54 0.61 54.53
CA LEU A 44 6.85 1.95 55.03
C LEU A 44 6.69 3.06 53.98
N ARG A 45 6.29 2.73 52.75
CA ARG A 45 6.29 3.67 51.61
C ARG A 45 5.20 3.45 50.57
N ASP A 46 4.20 2.63 50.88
CA ASP A 46 3.13 2.27 49.94
C ASP A 46 1.99 3.31 49.93
N ASP A 47 1.82 4.09 50.99
CA ASP A 47 0.78 5.10 51.12
C ASP A 47 1.32 6.42 51.71
N PRO A 48 0.59 7.55 51.56
CA PRO A 48 1.05 8.85 52.02
C PRO A 48 1.17 8.96 53.54
N GLU A 49 0.39 8.21 54.32
CA GLU A 49 0.47 8.22 55.79
C GLU A 49 1.73 7.50 56.27
N ALA A 50 2.08 6.37 55.64
CA ALA A 50 3.34 5.67 55.84
C ALA A 50 4.54 6.54 55.45
N LEU A 51 4.47 7.20 54.29
CA LEU A 51 5.51 8.13 53.86
C LEU A 51 5.67 9.30 54.83
N SER A 52 4.57 9.85 55.37
CA SER A 52 4.60 10.96 56.32
C SER A 52 5.33 10.62 57.62
N ARG A 53 5.34 9.34 58.02
CA ARG A 53 6.03 8.82 59.22
C ARG A 53 7.51 8.50 58.98
N LEU A 54 8.02 8.63 57.75
CA LEU A 54 9.43 8.35 57.45
C LEU A 54 10.35 9.33 58.19
N ILE A 55 11.33 8.78 58.90
CA ILE A 55 12.26 9.56 59.70
C ILE A 55 13.41 10.06 58.84
N ILE A 56 13.67 11.36 58.88
CA ILE A 56 14.80 12.00 58.20
C ILE A 56 15.79 12.51 59.26
N PRO A 57 17.07 12.13 59.15
CA PRO A 57 18.11 12.65 60.05
C PRO A 57 18.44 14.11 59.70
N THR A 58 18.56 14.95 60.72
CA THR A 58 19.05 16.33 60.57
C THR A 58 20.55 16.42 60.83
N ALA A 59 21.21 17.47 60.33
CA ALA A 59 22.61 17.77 60.65
C ALA A 59 22.86 17.94 62.16
N THR A 60 21.82 18.29 62.92
CA THR A 60 21.86 18.42 64.40
C THR A 60 21.68 17.09 65.14
N GLY A 61 21.47 15.97 64.43
CA GLY A 61 21.21 14.64 65.02
C GLY A 61 19.76 14.40 65.43
N ALA A 62 18.89 15.42 65.36
CA ALA A 62 17.45 15.25 65.56
C ALA A 62 16.85 14.42 64.42
N GLN A 63 15.87 13.59 64.77
CA GLN A 63 15.11 12.74 63.85
C GLN A 63 13.71 13.31 63.69
N ILE A 64 13.31 13.63 62.46
CA ILE A 64 12.05 14.35 62.19
C ILE A 64 11.25 13.57 61.15
N PRO A 65 9.94 13.37 61.33
CA PRO A 65 9.10 12.73 60.33
C PRO A 65 8.96 13.60 59.07
N LEU A 66 8.86 12.96 57.91
CA LEU A 66 8.73 13.62 56.61
C LEU A 66 7.51 14.56 56.55
N GLY A 67 6.41 14.21 57.24
CA GLY A 67 5.20 15.04 57.31
C GLY A 67 5.41 16.42 57.95
N ASP A 68 6.41 16.58 58.83
CA ASP A 68 6.71 17.88 59.47
C ASP A 68 7.48 18.83 58.53
N VAL A 69 8.04 18.30 57.44
CA VAL A 69 8.89 19.04 56.51
C VAL A 69 8.33 19.13 55.09
N ALA A 70 7.42 18.24 54.69
CA ALA A 70 6.78 18.21 53.37
C ALA A 70 5.34 17.67 53.43
N GLY A 71 4.42 18.28 52.67
CA GLY A 71 3.07 17.76 52.45
C GLY A 71 3.05 16.71 51.34
N ILE A 72 2.29 15.64 51.54
CA ILE A 72 2.19 14.52 50.58
C ILE A 72 0.73 14.37 50.16
N GLU A 73 0.48 14.54 48.86
CA GLU A 73 -0.87 14.49 48.29
C GLU A 73 -0.91 13.63 47.04
N TYR A 74 -2.05 12.97 46.79
CA TYR A 74 -2.30 12.28 45.54
C TYR A 74 -2.78 13.28 44.48
N THR A 75 -2.00 13.41 43.40
CA THR A 75 -2.38 14.19 42.24
C THR A 75 -2.44 13.33 40.98
N LYS A 76 -3.34 13.67 40.05
CA LYS A 76 -3.39 13.05 38.73
C LYS A 76 -2.47 13.84 37.80
N GLY A 77 -1.47 13.16 37.23
CA GLY A 77 -0.54 13.74 36.27
C GLY A 77 -0.49 12.93 34.97
N ALA A 78 0.15 13.50 33.95
CA ALA A 78 0.44 12.77 32.72
C ALA A 78 1.41 11.63 33.03
N GLN A 79 1.06 10.40 32.64
CA GLN A 79 1.97 9.24 32.77
C GLN A 79 3.15 9.35 31.81
N MET A 80 2.91 9.92 30.63
CA MET A 80 3.91 10.18 29.61
C MET A 80 3.49 11.42 28.83
N ILE A 81 4.45 12.31 28.59
CA ILE A 81 4.27 13.47 27.73
C ILE A 81 4.96 13.15 26.42
N GLN A 82 4.18 13.03 25.35
CA GLN A 82 4.71 12.76 24.01
C GLN A 82 4.60 14.03 23.16
N SER A 83 5.61 14.24 22.34
CA SER A 83 5.69 15.39 21.45
C SER A 83 6.21 14.98 20.08
N GLU A 84 5.64 15.54 19.03
CA GLU A 84 6.09 15.37 17.66
C GLU A 84 6.21 16.74 16.99
N ASN A 85 7.35 17.03 16.36
CA ASN A 85 7.63 18.33 15.71
C ASN A 85 7.32 19.55 16.60
N THR A 86 7.67 19.47 17.89
CA THR A 86 7.46 20.54 18.90
C THR A 86 5.99 20.73 19.34
N PHE A 87 5.06 19.94 18.83
CA PHE A 87 3.68 19.90 19.33
C PHE A 87 3.49 18.76 20.32
N LEU A 88 2.65 18.99 21.34
CA LEU A 88 2.18 17.92 22.22
C LEU A 88 1.20 17.04 21.47
N THR A 89 1.43 15.73 21.49
CA THR A 89 0.65 14.77 20.70
C THR A 89 0.02 13.73 21.60
N GLY A 90 -1.28 13.52 21.41
CA GLY A 90 -2.01 12.37 21.98
C GLY A 90 -2.36 11.38 20.88
N TYR A 91 -1.95 10.12 21.04
CA TYR A 91 -2.28 9.08 20.08
C TYR A 91 -3.60 8.41 20.44
N VAL A 92 -4.53 8.41 19.49
CA VAL A 92 -5.75 7.60 19.54
C VAL A 92 -5.56 6.45 18.57
N ILE A 93 -5.34 5.25 19.10
CA ILE A 93 -5.09 4.05 18.30
C ILE A 93 -6.41 3.30 18.15
N PHE A 94 -6.76 2.99 16.91
CA PHE A 94 -7.89 2.14 16.57
C PHE A 94 -7.51 1.24 15.40
N ASP A 95 -8.20 0.11 15.25
CA ASP A 95 -7.97 -0.86 14.18
C ASP A 95 -9.17 -0.90 13.22
N LYS A 96 -8.93 -1.42 12.01
CA LYS A 96 -9.98 -1.62 11.01
C LYS A 96 -10.96 -2.71 11.46
N THR A 97 -12.21 -2.57 11.06
CA THR A 97 -13.19 -3.65 11.19
C THR A 97 -12.86 -4.78 10.21
N ALA A 98 -13.06 -6.03 10.62
CA ALA A 98 -12.90 -7.19 9.73
C ALA A 98 -13.72 -7.03 8.43
N GLY A 99 -13.11 -7.34 7.28
CA GLY A 99 -13.73 -7.22 5.96
C GLY A 99 -13.79 -5.81 5.36
N LYS A 100 -13.38 -4.75 6.10
CA LYS A 100 -13.28 -3.39 5.56
C LYS A 100 -11.83 -3.02 5.22
N ALA A 101 -11.66 -2.27 4.14
CA ALA A 101 -10.36 -1.68 3.78
C ALA A 101 -9.99 -0.58 4.81
N GLU A 102 -8.69 -0.47 5.11
CA GLU A 102 -8.19 0.50 6.09
C GLU A 102 -8.53 1.95 5.70
N VAL A 103 -8.31 2.31 4.44
CA VAL A 103 -8.65 3.63 3.88
C VAL A 103 -10.13 3.96 4.04
N GLU A 104 -10.99 2.96 3.90
CA GLU A 104 -12.44 3.14 4.01
C GLU A 104 -12.86 3.37 5.46
N VAL A 105 -12.27 2.66 6.42
CA VAL A 105 -12.52 2.88 7.85
C VAL A 105 -12.08 4.28 8.26
N VAL A 106 -10.90 4.72 7.83
CA VAL A 106 -10.40 6.07 8.13
C VAL A 106 -11.27 7.14 7.49
N ARG A 107 -11.73 6.94 6.25
CA ARG A 107 -12.66 7.87 5.58
C ARG A 107 -14.00 7.96 6.31
N GLN A 108 -14.53 6.83 6.76
CA GLN A 108 -15.76 6.78 7.58
C GLN A 108 -15.57 7.49 8.93
N ALA A 109 -14.42 7.28 9.58
CA ALA A 109 -14.07 7.96 10.82
C ALA A 109 -13.92 9.47 10.63
N ASP A 110 -13.24 9.92 9.57
CA ASP A 110 -13.09 11.34 9.25
C ASP A 110 -14.43 12.02 8.95
N ALA A 111 -15.30 11.35 8.18
CA ALA A 111 -16.65 11.83 7.92
C ALA A 111 -17.46 11.97 9.22
N LEU A 112 -17.45 10.94 10.07
CA LEU A 112 -18.11 10.98 11.37
C LEU A 112 -17.57 12.10 12.26
N LEU A 113 -16.25 12.29 12.34
CA LEU A 113 -15.66 13.37 13.12
C LEU A 113 -16.11 14.73 12.60
N LYS A 114 -16.07 14.95 11.29
CA LYS A 114 -16.53 16.20 10.66
C LYS A 114 -17.99 16.49 10.96
N ASP A 115 -18.87 15.50 10.87
CA ASP A 115 -20.28 15.64 11.20
C ASP A 115 -20.47 16.02 12.68
N ARG A 116 -19.75 15.36 13.59
CA ARG A 116 -19.81 15.66 15.03
C ARG A 116 -19.24 17.03 15.40
N LEU A 117 -18.24 17.51 14.66
CA LEU A 117 -17.73 18.88 14.77
C LEU A 117 -18.77 19.90 14.28
N ALA A 118 -19.43 19.62 13.14
CA ALA A 118 -20.44 20.50 12.56
C ALA A 118 -21.67 20.64 13.47
N ASP A 119 -22.12 19.54 14.07
CA ASP A 119 -23.27 19.50 14.99
C ASP A 119 -22.93 20.00 16.41
N GLY A 120 -21.67 20.38 16.67
CA GLY A 120 -21.24 20.94 17.96
C GLY A 120 -21.15 19.93 19.11
N THR A 121 -21.40 18.64 18.86
CA THR A 121 -21.27 17.56 19.84
C THR A 121 -19.81 17.24 20.18
N LEU A 122 -18.89 17.48 19.23
CA LEU A 122 -17.45 17.38 19.42
C LEU A 122 -16.82 18.75 19.23
N GLN A 123 -16.35 19.35 20.33
CA GLN A 123 -15.70 20.66 20.32
C GLN A 123 -14.20 20.49 20.55
N LEU A 124 -13.40 20.89 19.56
CA LEU A 124 -11.94 20.95 19.70
C LEU A 124 -11.55 22.30 20.31
N PRO A 125 -10.79 22.32 21.41
CA PRO A 125 -10.25 23.56 21.95
C PRO A 125 -9.40 24.31 20.90
N PRO A 126 -9.34 25.65 20.96
CA PRO A 126 -8.50 26.42 20.05
C PRO A 126 -7.03 25.97 20.17
N GLY A 127 -6.39 25.70 19.03
CA GLY A 127 -5.01 25.22 18.96
C GLY A 127 -4.85 23.69 18.96
N VAL A 128 -5.93 22.92 19.10
CA VAL A 128 -5.91 21.46 18.95
C VAL A 128 -6.31 21.08 17.53
N SER A 129 -5.45 20.31 16.86
CA SER A 129 -5.75 19.68 15.58
C SER A 129 -5.68 18.17 15.70
N TYR A 130 -6.38 17.48 14.80
CA TYR A 130 -6.24 16.04 14.64
C TYR A 130 -5.76 15.74 13.24
N LYS A 131 -4.96 14.68 13.11
CA LYS A 131 -4.50 14.15 11.82
C LYS A 131 -4.49 12.64 11.90
N PHE A 132 -5.03 11.98 10.88
CA PHE A 132 -4.87 10.53 10.74
C PHE A 132 -3.43 10.23 10.30
N ALA A 133 -2.74 9.40 11.09
CA ALA A 133 -1.36 9.00 10.87
C ALA A 133 -1.24 7.47 10.76
N GLY A 134 -0.02 6.99 10.49
CA GLY A 134 0.26 5.56 10.35
C GLY A 134 0.14 5.07 8.91
N ASN A 135 -0.33 3.83 8.74
CA ASN A 135 -0.41 3.16 7.45
C ASN A 135 -1.30 3.90 6.44
N TYR A 136 -2.39 4.54 6.90
CA TYR A 136 -3.23 5.41 6.09
C TYR A 136 -2.44 6.53 5.37
N GLU A 137 -1.54 7.24 6.07
CA GLU A 137 -0.74 8.31 5.47
C GLU A 137 0.20 7.76 4.38
N GLN A 138 0.75 6.56 4.59
CA GLN A 138 1.59 5.90 3.59
C GLN A 138 0.78 5.48 2.36
N GLN A 139 -0.42 4.94 2.57
CA GLN A 139 -1.32 4.55 1.48
C GLN A 139 -1.80 5.76 0.67
N GLN A 140 -2.14 6.87 1.33
CA GLN A 140 -2.53 8.11 0.65
C GLN A 140 -1.39 8.67 -0.20
N ARG A 141 -0.18 8.80 0.38
CA ARG A 141 1.01 9.26 -0.36
C ARG A 141 1.31 8.38 -1.57
N ALA A 142 1.15 7.07 -1.45
CA ALA A 142 1.37 6.15 -2.55
C ALA A 142 0.27 6.26 -3.63
N ALA A 143 -1.00 6.41 -3.23
CA ALA A 143 -2.10 6.62 -4.16
C ALA A 143 -1.90 7.91 -4.98
N ASP A 144 -1.50 9.00 -4.32
CA ASP A 144 -1.21 10.28 -4.99
C ASP A 144 -0.05 10.15 -6.00
N ARG A 145 0.98 9.37 -5.67
CA ARG A 145 2.07 9.05 -6.62
C ARG A 145 1.58 8.22 -7.79
N LEU A 146 0.72 7.23 -7.58
CA LEU A 146 0.16 6.39 -8.64
C LEU A 146 -0.66 7.20 -9.65
N LEU A 147 -1.38 8.24 -9.19
CA LEU A 147 -2.08 9.17 -10.08
C LEU A 147 -1.15 9.87 -11.07
N VAL A 148 0.15 10.02 -10.75
CA VAL A 148 1.16 10.58 -11.65
C VAL A 148 1.86 9.48 -12.46
N VAL A 149 2.23 8.38 -11.81
CA VAL A 149 3.00 7.29 -12.44
C VAL A 149 2.19 6.56 -13.52
N ILE A 150 0.90 6.30 -13.30
CA ILE A 150 0.05 5.59 -14.26
C ILE A 150 -0.06 6.37 -15.58
N PRO A 151 -0.48 7.65 -15.62
CA PRO A 151 -0.48 8.43 -16.85
C PRO A 151 0.89 8.54 -17.51
N LEU A 152 1.95 8.70 -16.72
CA LEU A 152 3.32 8.79 -17.25
C LEU A 152 3.73 7.49 -17.95
N SER A 153 3.43 6.33 -17.37
CA SER A 153 3.70 5.02 -17.98
C SER A 153 2.91 4.78 -19.26
N LEU A 154 1.61 5.11 -19.27
CA LEU A 154 0.76 5.01 -20.45
C LEU A 154 1.25 5.95 -21.57
N LEU A 155 1.68 7.17 -21.20
CA LEU A 155 2.27 8.12 -22.13
C LEU A 155 3.61 7.61 -22.69
N ALA A 156 4.48 7.06 -21.85
CA ALA A 156 5.74 6.47 -22.29
C ALA A 156 5.52 5.31 -23.26
N ILE A 157 4.54 4.44 -22.97
CA ILE A 157 4.11 3.36 -23.87
C ILE A 157 3.62 3.96 -25.20
N LEU A 158 2.73 4.95 -25.16
CA LEU A 158 2.21 5.60 -26.37
C LEU A 158 3.32 6.25 -27.19
N LEU A 159 4.32 6.87 -26.55
CA LEU A 159 5.48 7.46 -27.22
C LEU A 159 6.37 6.41 -27.88
N ILE A 160 6.62 5.27 -27.23
CA ILE A 160 7.35 4.16 -27.83
C ILE A 160 6.59 3.62 -29.05
N LEU A 161 5.26 3.46 -28.94
CA LEU A 161 4.41 3.08 -30.07
C LEU A 161 4.43 4.12 -31.19
N TYR A 162 4.48 5.41 -30.86
CA TYR A 162 4.59 6.49 -31.83
C TYR A 162 5.93 6.44 -32.56
N PHE A 163 7.05 6.25 -31.86
CA PHE A 163 8.35 6.13 -32.53
C PHE A 163 8.46 4.87 -33.40
N ARG A 164 7.81 3.78 -33.00
CA ARG A 164 7.78 2.55 -33.80
C ARG A 164 6.98 2.71 -35.10
N PHE A 165 5.77 3.26 -35.02
CA PHE A 165 4.83 3.30 -36.14
C PHE A 165 4.72 4.66 -36.82
N ARG A 166 5.47 5.69 -36.37
CA ARG A 166 5.44 7.13 -36.75
C ARG A 166 4.07 7.70 -37.14
N THR A 167 2.98 7.19 -36.57
CA THR A 167 1.62 7.63 -36.90
C THR A 167 0.73 7.48 -35.67
N MET A 168 0.10 8.60 -35.27
CA MET A 168 -0.73 8.65 -34.06
C MET A 168 -1.92 7.67 -34.11
N THR A 169 -2.58 7.53 -35.26
CA THR A 169 -3.74 6.64 -35.41
C THR A 169 -3.36 5.17 -35.26
N ALA A 170 -2.26 4.74 -35.88
CA ALA A 170 -1.75 3.38 -35.74
C ALA A 170 -1.35 3.12 -34.27
N SER A 171 -0.63 4.05 -33.63
CA SER A 171 -0.26 3.92 -32.23
C SER A 171 -1.46 3.79 -31.29
N LEU A 172 -2.52 4.58 -31.49
CA LEU A 172 -3.76 4.48 -30.71
C LEU A 172 -4.50 3.15 -30.92
N ILE A 173 -4.51 2.62 -32.15
CA ILE A 173 -5.11 1.30 -32.44
C ILE A 173 -4.36 0.19 -31.72
N HIS A 174 -3.02 0.22 -31.68
CA HIS A 174 -2.27 -0.79 -30.92
C HIS A 174 -2.41 -0.58 -29.40
N PHE A 175 -2.47 0.67 -28.96
CA PHE A 175 -2.71 1.05 -27.57
C PHE A 175 -4.10 0.61 -27.06
N SER A 176 -5.08 0.41 -27.95
CA SER A 176 -6.40 -0.12 -27.56
C SER A 176 -6.32 -1.49 -26.89
N GLY A 177 -5.28 -2.29 -27.19
CA GLY A 177 -5.03 -3.57 -26.53
C GLY A 177 -4.76 -3.44 -25.03
N VAL A 178 -4.17 -2.31 -24.60
CA VAL A 178 -3.92 -2.01 -23.18
C VAL A 178 -5.24 -1.86 -22.43
N PHE A 179 -6.25 -1.22 -23.01
CA PHE A 179 -7.58 -1.08 -22.40
C PHE A 179 -8.31 -2.42 -22.28
N VAL A 180 -8.17 -3.31 -23.26
CA VAL A 180 -8.74 -4.67 -23.21
C VAL A 180 -8.11 -5.47 -22.08
N ALA A 181 -6.78 -5.43 -21.95
CA ALA A 181 -6.06 -6.07 -20.86
C ALA A 181 -6.45 -5.46 -19.49
N PHE A 182 -6.55 -4.13 -19.41
CA PHE A 182 -6.95 -3.42 -18.20
C PHE A 182 -8.33 -3.86 -17.70
N ALA A 183 -9.30 -3.98 -18.60
CA ALA A 183 -10.62 -4.52 -18.29
C ALA A 183 -10.53 -5.95 -17.74
N GLY A 184 -9.70 -6.82 -18.34
CA GLY A 184 -9.48 -8.18 -17.85
C GLY A 184 -8.92 -8.27 -16.44
N GLY A 185 -7.98 -7.37 -16.10
CA GLY A 185 -7.43 -7.30 -14.75
C GLY A 185 -8.49 -6.95 -13.70
N PHE A 186 -9.37 -5.98 -13.98
CA PHE A 186 -10.48 -5.65 -13.09
C PHE A 186 -11.54 -6.73 -13.01
N ILE A 187 -11.88 -7.36 -14.14
CA ILE A 187 -12.84 -8.47 -14.18
C ILE A 187 -12.35 -9.60 -13.27
N LEU A 188 -11.07 -9.97 -13.34
CA LEU A 188 -10.55 -11.04 -12.48
C LEU A 188 -10.48 -10.62 -11.00
N LEU A 189 -10.06 -9.39 -10.69
CA LEU A 189 -10.11 -8.87 -9.32
C LEU A 189 -11.53 -8.91 -8.73
N TRP A 190 -12.52 -8.54 -9.53
CA TRP A 190 -13.92 -8.61 -9.13
C TRP A 190 -14.36 -10.06 -8.91
N LEU A 191 -14.05 -10.97 -9.83
CA LEU A 191 -14.36 -12.40 -9.72
C LEU A 191 -13.71 -13.05 -8.48
N TYR A 192 -12.50 -12.65 -8.09
CA TYR A 192 -11.86 -13.10 -6.85
C TYR A 192 -12.66 -12.73 -5.59
N GLY A 193 -13.39 -11.60 -5.62
CA GLY A 193 -14.27 -11.17 -4.54
C GLY A 193 -15.59 -11.93 -4.46
N GLU A 194 -16.02 -12.57 -5.56
CA GLU A 194 -17.34 -13.20 -5.66
C GLU A 194 -17.34 -14.66 -5.15
N PRO A 195 -18.21 -15.06 -4.20
CA PRO A 195 -18.18 -16.39 -3.59
C PRO A 195 -18.50 -17.57 -4.53
N TRP A 196 -19.22 -17.31 -5.62
CA TRP A 196 -19.63 -18.34 -6.59
C TRP A 196 -18.51 -18.68 -7.59
N PHE A 197 -17.56 -17.78 -7.78
CA PHE A 197 -16.49 -17.96 -8.75
C PHE A 197 -15.48 -19.02 -8.29
N MET A 198 -15.19 -19.96 -9.19
CA MET A 198 -14.27 -21.11 -8.99
C MET A 198 -14.56 -21.94 -7.72
N ASN A 199 -15.81 -21.94 -7.26
CA ASN A 199 -16.26 -22.71 -6.11
C ASN A 199 -16.63 -24.15 -6.51
N PHE A 200 -15.63 -24.94 -6.87
CA PHE A 200 -15.77 -26.37 -7.14
C PHE A 200 -14.55 -27.13 -6.63
N THR A 201 -14.73 -28.41 -6.38
CA THR A 201 -13.70 -29.28 -5.80
C THR A 201 -13.02 -30.09 -6.90
N ILE A 202 -11.69 -30.06 -6.96
CA ILE A 202 -10.90 -30.96 -7.82
C ILE A 202 -9.91 -31.70 -6.93
N GLY A 203 -9.95 -33.03 -6.95
CA GLY A 203 -8.95 -33.84 -6.23
C GLY A 203 -9.06 -33.79 -4.70
N GLY A 204 -10.23 -33.43 -4.16
CA GLY A 204 -10.48 -33.33 -2.72
C GLY A 204 -10.27 -31.94 -2.13
N GLU A 205 -9.59 -31.04 -2.85
CA GLU A 205 -9.33 -29.67 -2.44
C GLU A 205 -10.24 -28.68 -3.17
N ASN A 206 -10.64 -27.60 -2.49
CA ASN A 206 -11.41 -26.54 -3.11
C ASN A 206 -10.49 -25.69 -3.99
N VAL A 207 -10.86 -25.50 -5.26
CA VAL A 207 -10.07 -24.70 -6.21
C VAL A 207 -9.91 -23.26 -5.72
N ARG A 208 -10.90 -22.73 -5.00
CA ARG A 208 -10.85 -21.39 -4.41
C ARG A 208 -9.75 -21.24 -3.38
N GLU A 209 -9.53 -22.28 -2.56
CA GLU A 209 -8.48 -22.30 -1.55
C GLU A 209 -7.11 -22.46 -2.21
N LEU A 210 -7.02 -23.32 -3.23
CA LEU A 210 -5.79 -23.51 -4.01
C LEU A 210 -5.27 -22.19 -4.64
N PHE A 211 -6.19 -21.34 -5.13
CA PHE A 211 -5.86 -20.04 -5.73
C PHE A 211 -5.95 -18.86 -4.74
N GLN A 212 -6.09 -19.15 -3.44
CA GLN A 212 -6.20 -18.15 -2.37
C GLN A 212 -7.22 -17.04 -2.68
N MET A 213 -8.40 -17.40 -3.19
CA MET A 213 -9.37 -16.39 -3.63
C MET A 213 -10.13 -15.78 -2.46
N HIS A 214 -9.65 -14.61 -2.05
CA HIS A 214 -10.31 -13.75 -1.09
C HIS A 214 -10.51 -12.35 -1.69
N PRO A 215 -11.42 -11.54 -1.12
CA PRO A 215 -11.54 -10.14 -1.50
C PRO A 215 -10.19 -9.43 -1.38
N VAL A 216 -9.66 -8.96 -2.51
CA VAL A 216 -8.41 -8.19 -2.56
C VAL A 216 -8.76 -6.71 -2.64
N ASN A 217 -8.32 -5.95 -1.66
CA ASN A 217 -8.46 -4.49 -1.69
C ASN A 217 -7.56 -3.90 -2.78
N LEU A 218 -8.00 -2.81 -3.41
CA LEU A 218 -7.17 -2.05 -4.34
C LEU A 218 -5.98 -1.46 -3.59
N SER A 219 -4.84 -2.14 -3.67
CA SER A 219 -3.61 -1.79 -3.00
C SER A 219 -2.56 -1.34 -4.01
N ILE A 220 -1.42 -0.85 -3.49
CA ILE A 220 -0.29 -0.45 -4.33
C ILE A 220 0.24 -1.64 -5.14
N ALA A 221 0.26 -2.84 -4.55
CA ALA A 221 0.70 -4.07 -5.23
C ALA A 221 -0.16 -4.39 -6.46
N VAL A 222 -1.49 -4.21 -6.35
CA VAL A 222 -2.44 -4.37 -7.47
C VAL A 222 -2.11 -3.41 -8.61
N TRP A 223 -1.86 -2.13 -8.30
CA TRP A 223 -1.49 -1.14 -9.31
C TRP A 223 -0.13 -1.39 -9.97
N VAL A 224 0.85 -1.90 -9.21
CA VAL A 224 2.13 -2.35 -9.77
C VAL A 224 1.90 -3.50 -10.76
N GLY A 225 0.97 -4.43 -10.46
CA GLY A 225 0.52 -5.46 -11.39
C GLY A 225 -0.05 -4.89 -12.69
N PHE A 226 -0.92 -3.87 -12.61
CA PHE A 226 -1.45 -3.19 -13.79
C PHE A 226 -0.37 -2.51 -14.64
N ILE A 227 0.63 -1.87 -14.02
CA ILE A 227 1.74 -1.26 -14.74
C ILE A 227 2.55 -2.33 -15.50
N ALA A 228 2.82 -3.46 -14.86
CA ALA A 228 3.48 -4.60 -15.52
C ALA A 228 2.63 -5.13 -16.69
N LEU A 229 1.32 -5.28 -16.48
CA LEU A 229 0.38 -5.69 -17.51
C LEU A 229 0.40 -4.75 -18.72
N PHE A 230 0.44 -3.44 -18.53
CA PHE A 230 0.46 -2.49 -19.65
C PHE A 230 1.66 -2.71 -20.59
N GLY A 231 2.84 -2.98 -20.02
CA GLY A 231 4.04 -3.29 -20.79
C GLY A 231 3.90 -4.60 -21.59
N ILE A 232 3.45 -5.67 -20.93
CA ILE A 232 3.29 -7.00 -21.56
C ILE A 232 2.18 -6.95 -22.62
N ALA A 233 1.06 -6.27 -22.34
CA ALA A 233 -0.08 -6.13 -23.24
C ALA A 233 0.26 -5.37 -24.52
N THR A 234 1.13 -4.37 -24.41
CA THR A 234 1.57 -3.58 -25.56
C THR A 234 2.34 -4.44 -26.57
N ASN A 235 3.11 -5.43 -26.11
CA ASN A 235 3.94 -6.26 -26.99
C ASN A 235 3.11 -7.02 -28.06
N ASP A 236 1.95 -7.55 -27.68
CA ASP A 236 1.07 -8.24 -28.62
C ASP A 236 0.46 -7.29 -29.67
N GLY A 237 0.07 -6.09 -29.24
CA GLY A 237 -0.40 -5.03 -30.14
C GLY A 237 0.67 -4.59 -31.15
N VAL A 238 1.90 -4.35 -30.70
CA VAL A 238 3.03 -3.97 -31.56
C VAL A 238 3.34 -5.04 -32.60
N LEU A 239 3.37 -6.29 -32.17
CA LEU A 239 3.76 -7.38 -33.05
C LEU A 239 2.69 -7.65 -34.10
N MET A 240 1.41 -7.63 -33.70
CA MET A 240 0.29 -7.70 -34.66
C MET A 240 0.33 -6.54 -35.65
N GLY A 241 0.56 -5.32 -35.16
CA GLY A 241 0.70 -4.12 -35.98
C GLY A 241 1.83 -4.19 -36.99
N THR A 242 2.97 -4.72 -36.58
CA THR A 242 4.15 -4.88 -37.45
C THR A 242 3.85 -5.86 -38.58
N TYR A 243 3.27 -7.03 -38.30
CA TYR A 243 2.93 -8.00 -39.35
C TYR A 243 1.88 -7.48 -40.33
N ILE A 244 0.85 -6.77 -39.81
CA ILE A 244 -0.13 -6.11 -40.67
C ILE A 244 0.59 -5.07 -41.54
N HIS A 245 1.45 -4.24 -40.97
CA HIS A 245 2.21 -3.24 -41.71
C HIS A 245 3.07 -3.85 -42.81
N ASP A 246 3.88 -4.86 -42.49
CA ASP A 246 4.77 -5.54 -43.45
C ASP A 246 3.99 -6.19 -44.59
N THR A 247 2.83 -6.79 -44.29
CA THR A 247 1.95 -7.41 -45.30
C THR A 247 1.36 -6.34 -46.23
N PHE A 248 0.99 -5.17 -45.70
CA PHE A 248 0.48 -4.06 -46.52
C PHE A 248 1.54 -3.44 -47.41
N ILE A 249 2.81 -3.38 -46.96
CA ILE A 249 3.93 -2.93 -47.81
C ILE A 249 4.17 -3.93 -48.94
N ALA A 250 4.13 -5.23 -48.64
CA ALA A 250 4.42 -6.27 -49.62
C ALA A 250 3.32 -6.43 -50.69
N GLU A 251 2.05 -6.36 -50.28
CA GLU A 251 0.91 -6.68 -51.15
C GLU A 251 0.23 -5.45 -51.75
N ASN A 252 0.49 -4.25 -51.20
CA ASN A 252 -0.11 -2.97 -51.59
C ASN A 252 -1.61 -3.08 -51.94
N PRO A 253 -2.45 -3.56 -51.01
CA PRO A 253 -3.85 -3.84 -51.27
C PRO A 253 -4.59 -2.56 -51.63
N ARG A 254 -5.28 -2.61 -52.76
CA ARG A 254 -5.96 -1.49 -53.38
C ARG A 254 -7.44 -1.55 -53.11
N THR A 255 -8.08 -2.71 -53.18
CA THR A 255 -9.52 -2.83 -52.95
C THR A 255 -9.87 -3.10 -51.48
N ARG A 256 -11.13 -2.83 -51.08
CA ARG A 256 -11.61 -3.16 -49.71
C ARG A 256 -11.49 -4.65 -49.40
N GLU A 257 -11.69 -5.50 -50.41
CA GLU A 257 -11.60 -6.94 -50.27
C GLU A 257 -10.15 -7.38 -50.07
N GLU A 258 -9.21 -6.81 -50.83
CA GLU A 258 -7.77 -7.04 -50.64
C GLU A 258 -7.28 -6.55 -49.27
N VAL A 259 -7.78 -5.42 -48.77
CA VAL A 259 -7.45 -4.91 -47.41
C VAL A 259 -7.89 -5.92 -46.34
N ARG A 260 -9.10 -6.47 -46.45
CA ARG A 260 -9.60 -7.50 -45.52
C ARG A 260 -8.76 -8.76 -45.60
N GLU A 261 -8.47 -9.23 -46.81
CA GLU A 261 -7.70 -10.44 -47.03
C GLU A 261 -6.26 -10.31 -46.50
N ALA A 262 -5.61 -9.17 -46.73
CA ALA A 262 -4.28 -8.86 -46.22
C ALA A 262 -4.25 -8.84 -44.68
N VAL A 263 -5.25 -8.24 -44.03
CA VAL A 263 -5.36 -8.23 -42.55
C VAL A 263 -5.55 -9.66 -42.01
N VAL A 264 -6.42 -10.46 -42.64
CA VAL A 264 -6.65 -11.86 -42.23
C VAL A 264 -5.38 -12.68 -42.40
N ARG A 265 -4.69 -12.55 -43.54
CA ARG A 265 -3.45 -13.26 -43.84
C ARG A 265 -2.33 -12.89 -42.87
N ALA A 266 -2.19 -11.60 -42.54
CA ALA A 266 -1.26 -11.12 -41.52
C ALA A 266 -1.62 -11.67 -40.13
N GLY A 267 -2.90 -11.66 -39.77
CA GLY A 267 -3.40 -12.18 -38.50
C GLY A 267 -3.14 -13.66 -38.32
N LEU A 268 -3.42 -14.49 -39.33
CA LEU A 268 -3.19 -15.93 -39.29
C LEU A 268 -1.73 -16.31 -39.02
N LYS A 269 -0.78 -15.51 -39.54
CA LYS A 269 0.66 -15.71 -39.24
C LYS A 269 1.01 -15.41 -37.78
N ARG A 270 0.23 -14.59 -37.08
CA ARG A 270 0.53 -14.11 -35.72
C ARG A 270 -0.19 -14.88 -34.61
N VAL A 271 -1.35 -15.51 -34.87
CA VAL A 271 -2.14 -16.20 -33.83
C VAL A 271 -1.29 -17.18 -33.01
N ARG A 272 -0.44 -17.99 -33.66
CA ARG A 272 0.41 -18.98 -32.96
C ARG A 272 1.39 -18.32 -31.97
N PRO A 273 2.30 -17.43 -32.41
CA PRO A 273 3.25 -16.83 -31.46
C PRO A 273 2.61 -15.87 -30.46
N ALA A 274 1.43 -15.26 -30.74
CA ALA A 274 0.69 -14.49 -29.74
C ALA A 274 0.05 -15.40 -28.67
N ALA A 275 -0.54 -16.52 -29.07
CA ALA A 275 -1.07 -17.50 -28.11
C ALA A 275 0.04 -18.11 -27.24
N MET A 276 1.24 -18.34 -27.81
CA MET A 276 2.39 -18.82 -27.05
C MET A 276 2.82 -17.82 -25.96
N THR A 277 2.94 -16.53 -26.28
CA THR A 277 3.33 -15.51 -25.29
C THR A 277 2.30 -15.38 -24.17
N THR A 278 1.01 -15.38 -24.51
CA THR A 278 -0.06 -15.38 -23.51
C THR A 278 -0.03 -16.64 -22.63
N ALA A 279 0.10 -17.82 -23.24
CA ALA A 279 0.14 -19.09 -22.50
C ALA A 279 1.35 -19.16 -21.55
N THR A 280 2.55 -18.80 -22.02
CA THR A 280 3.76 -18.79 -21.17
C THR A 280 3.61 -17.82 -19.99
N ALA A 281 3.06 -16.62 -20.21
CA ALA A 281 2.84 -15.66 -19.14
C ALA A 281 1.83 -16.18 -18.10
N LEU A 282 0.71 -16.78 -18.54
CA LEU A 282 -0.29 -17.36 -17.65
C LEU A 282 0.31 -18.52 -16.85
N ILE A 283 1.02 -19.45 -17.50
CA ILE A 283 1.67 -20.59 -16.83
C ILE A 283 2.71 -20.12 -15.81
N ALA A 284 3.50 -19.09 -16.15
CA ALA A 284 4.51 -18.54 -15.24
C ALA A 284 3.91 -17.89 -13.99
N LEU A 285 2.68 -17.37 -14.08
CA LEU A 285 1.99 -16.73 -12.96
C LEU A 285 1.16 -17.71 -12.11
N LEU A 286 0.87 -18.92 -12.61
CA LEU A 286 0.12 -19.92 -11.83
C LEU A 286 0.75 -20.23 -10.46
N PRO A 287 2.07 -20.52 -10.34
CA PRO A 287 2.67 -20.81 -9.05
C PRO A 287 2.59 -19.64 -8.06
N VAL A 288 2.59 -18.40 -8.58
CA VAL A 288 2.50 -17.20 -7.74
C VAL A 288 1.10 -17.08 -7.14
N LEU A 289 0.05 -17.39 -7.92
CA LEU A 289 -1.33 -17.34 -7.46
C LEU A 289 -1.70 -18.47 -6.48
N THR A 290 -0.94 -19.57 -6.47
CA THR A 290 -1.15 -20.72 -5.57
C THR A 290 -0.17 -20.77 -4.40
N SER A 291 0.66 -19.74 -4.21
CA SER A 291 1.72 -19.73 -3.21
C SER A 291 1.20 -19.36 -1.83
N ASP A 292 1.44 -20.20 -0.82
CA ASP A 292 1.11 -19.94 0.60
C ASP A 292 2.33 -19.55 1.46
N GLY A 293 3.47 -19.29 0.80
CA GLY A 293 4.73 -18.98 1.46
C GLY A 293 4.85 -17.54 1.94
N LYS A 294 5.95 -17.26 2.65
CA LYS A 294 6.32 -15.89 3.06
C LYS A 294 6.36 -14.96 1.83
N GLY A 295 5.62 -13.85 1.89
CA GLY A 295 5.55 -12.86 0.82
C GLY A 295 4.40 -13.09 -0.18
N ALA A 296 3.62 -14.16 -0.04
CA ALA A 296 2.40 -14.39 -0.82
C ALA A 296 1.43 -13.20 -0.73
N ASP A 297 1.28 -12.61 0.45
CA ASP A 297 0.43 -11.44 0.72
C ASP A 297 0.72 -10.21 -0.17
N ILE A 298 1.94 -10.11 -0.70
CA ILE A 298 2.35 -9.01 -1.59
C ILE A 298 2.33 -9.47 -3.06
N MET A 299 2.79 -10.70 -3.34
CA MET A 299 2.93 -11.21 -4.70
C MET A 299 1.59 -11.56 -5.36
N ILE A 300 0.64 -12.11 -4.60
CA ILE A 300 -0.67 -12.51 -5.15
C ILE A 300 -1.47 -11.30 -5.65
N PRO A 301 -1.66 -10.22 -4.86
CA PRO A 301 -2.36 -9.02 -5.34
C PRO A 301 -1.69 -8.38 -6.57
N MET A 302 -0.38 -8.52 -6.73
CA MET A 302 0.36 -8.05 -7.90
C MET A 302 0.16 -8.95 -9.14
N ALA A 303 0.00 -10.26 -8.93
CA ALA A 303 -0.17 -11.23 -10.01
C ALA A 303 -1.59 -11.27 -10.59
N ILE A 304 -2.63 -11.08 -9.76
CA ILE A 304 -4.04 -11.19 -10.19
C ILE A 304 -4.38 -10.29 -11.40
N PRO A 305 -4.07 -8.97 -11.39
CA PRO A 305 -4.40 -8.11 -12.51
C PRO A 305 -3.67 -8.52 -13.79
N THR A 306 -2.40 -8.94 -13.65
CA THR A 306 -1.58 -9.40 -14.76
C THR A 306 -2.17 -10.67 -15.37
N PHE A 307 -2.54 -11.65 -14.54
CA PHE A 307 -3.12 -12.91 -15.01
C PHE A 307 -4.47 -12.68 -15.71
N GLY A 308 -5.39 -11.93 -15.08
CA GLY A 308 -6.70 -11.64 -15.64
C GLY A 308 -6.62 -10.80 -16.92
N GLY A 309 -5.71 -9.83 -16.93
CA GLY A 309 -5.44 -9.02 -18.11
C GLY A 309 -4.91 -9.83 -19.27
N MET A 310 -3.94 -10.71 -19.03
CA MET A 310 -3.40 -11.61 -20.06
C MET A 310 -4.46 -12.58 -20.60
N LEU A 311 -5.38 -13.06 -19.75
CA LEU A 311 -6.47 -13.95 -20.17
C LEU A 311 -7.39 -13.25 -21.17
N ILE A 312 -7.89 -12.05 -20.84
CA ILE A 312 -8.76 -11.27 -21.73
C ILE A 312 -7.98 -10.65 -22.90
N GLN A 313 -6.68 -10.40 -22.74
CA GLN A 313 -5.82 -9.89 -23.81
C GLN A 313 -5.77 -10.82 -25.03
N SER A 314 -6.07 -12.11 -24.89
CA SER A 314 -6.24 -13.00 -26.06
C SER A 314 -7.27 -12.45 -27.07
N MET A 315 -8.26 -11.69 -26.61
CA MET A 315 -9.24 -11.00 -27.47
C MET A 315 -8.61 -9.89 -28.33
N THR A 316 -7.45 -9.35 -27.95
CA THR A 316 -6.76 -8.31 -28.73
C THR A 316 -6.30 -8.81 -30.10
N MET A 317 -6.12 -10.13 -30.26
CA MET A 317 -5.89 -10.77 -31.57
C MET A 317 -7.04 -10.53 -32.55
N PHE A 318 -8.24 -10.21 -32.07
CA PHE A 318 -9.39 -9.83 -32.90
C PHE A 318 -9.58 -8.31 -32.94
N VAL A 319 -9.47 -7.64 -31.79
CA VAL A 319 -9.72 -6.20 -31.68
C VAL A 319 -8.77 -5.38 -32.55
N VAL A 320 -7.46 -5.66 -32.49
CA VAL A 320 -6.45 -4.89 -33.24
C VAL A 320 -6.62 -5.02 -34.75
N PRO A 321 -6.73 -6.22 -35.36
CA PRO A 321 -6.95 -6.33 -36.80
C PRO A 321 -8.29 -5.75 -37.25
N VAL A 322 -9.38 -5.88 -36.47
CA VAL A 322 -10.67 -5.27 -36.82
C VAL A 322 -10.56 -3.75 -36.85
N LEU A 323 -9.92 -3.14 -35.85
CA LEU A 323 -9.70 -1.69 -35.82
C LEU A 323 -8.77 -1.20 -36.93
N GLN A 324 -7.71 -1.96 -37.24
CA GLN A 324 -6.82 -1.67 -38.37
C GLN A 324 -7.55 -1.74 -39.71
N CYS A 325 -8.37 -2.79 -39.91
CA CYS A 325 -9.17 -2.96 -41.11
C CYS A 325 -10.17 -1.80 -41.27
N TRP A 326 -10.91 -1.47 -40.21
CA TRP A 326 -11.86 -0.35 -40.19
C TRP A 326 -11.20 0.99 -40.52
N TRP A 327 -10.04 1.29 -39.94
CA TRP A 327 -9.29 2.51 -40.23
C TRP A 327 -8.82 2.57 -41.69
N ARG A 328 -8.32 1.46 -42.23
CA ARG A 328 -7.78 1.37 -43.60
C ARG A 328 -8.87 1.37 -44.66
N GLU A 329 -10.04 0.80 -44.38
CA GLU A 329 -11.23 0.92 -45.24
C GLU A 329 -11.81 2.34 -45.27
N GLY A 330 -11.65 3.08 -44.16
CA GLY A 330 -12.17 4.44 -43.99
C GLY A 330 -11.36 5.53 -44.70
N LYS A 331 -10.06 5.30 -44.99
CA LYS A 331 -9.29 6.16 -45.89
C LYS A 331 -9.79 5.93 -47.32
N LYS A 332 -10.63 6.86 -47.81
CA LYS A 332 -11.27 6.84 -49.13
C LYS A 332 -10.31 6.42 -50.24
N ALA A 333 -10.72 5.40 -51.01
CA ALA A 333 -10.23 5.00 -52.33
C ALA A 333 -8.70 4.83 -52.44
N VAL A 334 -8.26 3.58 -52.48
CA VAL A 334 -7.44 2.91 -53.54
C VAL A 334 -6.40 3.70 -54.36
N SER A 335 -6.54 5.01 -54.56
CA SER A 335 -5.67 5.88 -55.36
C SER A 335 -4.68 6.73 -54.55
N ASP A 336 -4.99 7.06 -53.29
CA ASP A 336 -4.11 7.89 -52.44
C ASP A 336 -3.85 7.19 -51.10
N CYS A 337 -3.27 5.99 -51.12
CA CYS A 337 -2.42 5.61 -50.01
C CYS A 337 -1.16 6.46 -50.22
N PRO A 338 -0.96 7.59 -49.50
CA PRO A 338 0.30 8.29 -49.65
C PRO A 338 1.37 7.27 -49.26
N ASP A 339 2.53 7.34 -49.89
CA ASP A 339 3.73 6.80 -49.28
C ASP A 339 3.96 7.56 -47.97
N ILE A 340 3.21 7.20 -46.92
CA ILE A 340 3.38 7.74 -45.56
C ILE A 340 4.73 7.24 -44.97
N TRP A 341 5.48 6.46 -45.76
CA TRP A 341 6.54 5.56 -45.33
C TRP A 341 7.73 5.48 -46.32
N THR A 342 7.88 6.41 -47.27
CA THR A 342 9.20 6.66 -47.88
C THR A 342 10.02 7.59 -46.97
N PRO A 343 11.35 7.40 -46.88
CA PRO A 343 12.21 7.90 -45.80
C PRO A 343 12.11 9.38 -45.47
#